data_AF-A0A2E7MLR3-F1
#
_entry.id   AF-A0A2E7MLR3-F1
#
_cell.length_a   1.000
_cell.length_b   1.000
_cell.length_c   1.000
_cell.angle_alpha   90.00
_cell.angle_beta   90.00
_cell.angle_gamma   90.00
#
_symmetry.space_group_name_H-M   'P 1'
#
loop_
_entity.id
_entity.type
_entity.pdbx_description
1 polymer ?
#
loop_
_entity_poly.entity_id
_entity_poly.type
_entity_poly.pdbx_seq_one_letter_code
_entity_poly.pdbx_strand_id
1 'polypeptide(L)'
;MILVYAMLLIVSALCTMGLGEQLLPIITAIFYFASPENQWEEKLFPHFPKREILVNDGNGNKALYEGVAKAGESIPYGEWVEPLFWWGVFLLALYMAMLSIAVILRRQWMERERLAYPVAQVGLAMVRGEDSKQLVNGFFKRYPMWIGCAIPMVYGSLKGLNRYEAAVPIPQISWNIALEGIQNLHLGINFATLGFSYLIHTQIALGICFFHLLSKFEKSLFVLTGLKSSQKIIYGAAEFTFLGYQGAGALVGMVLVGFWIGRVHLKNVFMKAVGRAPEVDDGDEVLSYCSAVIGAVGGVF
;
A
#
# COMPACT_ATOMS: atom_id res chain seq x y z
N MET A 1 9.26 19.64 -12.03
CA MET A 1 8.04 19.26 -11.28
C MET A 1 7.74 17.77 -11.35
N ILE A 2 7.84 17.12 -12.51
CA ILE A 2 7.65 15.65 -12.62
C ILE A 2 8.62 14.87 -11.70
N LEU A 3 9.89 15.29 -11.62
CA LEU A 3 10.85 14.69 -10.67
C LEU A 3 10.35 14.77 -9.22
N VAL A 4 9.90 15.95 -8.79
CA VAL A 4 9.35 16.15 -7.44
C VAL A 4 8.10 15.29 -7.22
N TYR A 5 7.21 15.22 -8.21
CA TYR A 5 6.04 14.35 -8.16
C TYR A 5 6.42 12.87 -8.02
N ALA A 6 7.38 12.39 -8.81
CA ALA A 6 7.89 11.02 -8.72
C ALA A 6 8.55 10.74 -7.36
N MET A 7 9.36 11.66 -6.86
CA MET A 7 9.96 11.57 -5.52
C MET A 7 8.89 11.50 -4.43
N LEU A 8 7.86 12.35 -4.50
CA LEU A 8 6.75 12.33 -3.55
C LEU A 8 5.96 11.02 -3.59
N LEU A 9 5.72 10.47 -4.78
CA LEU A 9 5.08 9.15 -4.92
C LEU A 9 5.92 8.06 -4.26
N ILE A 10 7.22 8.03 -4.53
CA ILE A 10 8.15 7.04 -3.96
C ILE A 10 8.21 7.17 -2.43
N VAL A 11 8.39 8.40 -1.92
CA VAL A 11 8.44 8.67 -0.48
C VAL A 11 7.12 8.31 0.19
N SER A 12 5.98 8.68 -0.39
CA SER A 12 4.68 8.36 0.18
C SER A 12 4.44 6.85 0.27
N ALA A 13 4.84 6.09 -0.75
CA ALA A 13 4.69 4.64 -0.76
C ALA A 13 5.65 3.96 0.23
N LEU A 14 6.93 4.34 0.23
CA LEU A 14 7.96 3.68 1.04
C LEU A 14 7.92 4.10 2.52
N CYS A 15 7.82 5.40 2.82
CA CYS A 15 8.00 5.87 4.18
C CYS A 15 6.78 5.66 5.09
N THR A 16 5.59 5.46 4.51
CA THR A 16 4.35 5.26 5.29
C THR A 16 4.03 3.77 5.43
N MET A 17 2.80 3.35 5.07
CA MET A 17 2.31 1.98 5.21
C MET A 17 3.08 0.93 4.41
N GLY A 18 3.89 1.32 3.42
CA GLY A 18 4.58 0.36 2.56
C GLY A 18 5.88 -0.19 3.12
N LEU A 19 6.54 0.50 4.06
CA LEU A 19 7.80 0.02 4.63
C LEU A 19 8.12 0.66 6.00
N GLY A 20 8.42 1.96 6.00
CA GLY A 20 9.10 2.62 7.12
C GLY A 20 8.30 2.63 8.41
N GLU A 21 7.00 2.90 8.32
CA GLU A 21 6.10 2.94 9.48
C GLU A 21 5.89 1.56 10.11
N GLN A 22 6.00 0.48 9.33
CA GLN A 22 5.71 -0.87 9.79
C GLN A 22 6.97 -1.63 10.20
N LEU A 23 8.02 -1.56 9.39
CA LEU A 23 9.20 -2.39 9.54
C LEU A 23 9.92 -2.13 10.86
N LEU A 24 10.16 -0.84 11.18
CA LEU A 24 10.92 -0.48 12.39
C LEU A 24 10.22 -0.99 13.66
N PRO A 25 8.91 -0.74 13.89
CA PRO A 25 8.22 -1.35 15.03
C PRO A 25 8.22 -2.88 15.00
N ILE A 26 8.05 -3.52 13.83
CA ILE A 26 7.99 -4.98 13.75
C ILE A 26 9.28 -5.63 14.24
N ILE A 27 10.44 -5.08 13.88
CA ILE A 27 11.75 -5.67 14.21
C ILE A 27 12.23 -5.34 15.63
N THR A 28 11.59 -4.40 16.33
CA THR A 28 11.98 -3.96 17.68
C THR A 28 10.94 -4.25 18.77
N ALA A 29 9.65 -4.29 18.42
CA ALA A 29 8.53 -4.33 19.38
C ALA A 29 8.53 -5.57 20.26
N ILE A 30 8.96 -6.72 19.73
CA ILE A 30 8.90 -7.98 20.47
C ILE A 30 9.79 -7.98 21.72
N PHE A 31 10.91 -7.22 21.70
CA PHE A 31 11.78 -7.05 22.86
C PHE A 31 11.31 -5.94 23.79
N TYR A 32 10.68 -4.88 23.26
CA TYR A 32 10.18 -3.77 24.08
C TYR A 32 8.90 -4.11 24.85
N PHE A 33 7.99 -4.87 24.23
CA PHE A 33 6.71 -5.25 24.84
C PHE A 33 6.75 -6.63 25.53
N ALA A 34 7.89 -7.32 25.54
CA ALA A 34 8.03 -8.57 26.31
C ALA A 34 7.80 -8.29 27.80
N SER A 35 6.95 -9.09 28.44
CA SER A 35 6.64 -8.97 29.86
C SER A 35 6.41 -10.34 30.50
N PRO A 36 6.60 -10.46 31.83
CA PRO A 36 6.32 -11.73 32.53
C PRO A 36 4.88 -12.22 32.32
N GLU A 37 3.91 -11.32 32.14
CA GLU A 37 2.50 -11.65 31.94
C GLU A 37 2.22 -12.26 30.56
N ASN A 38 2.93 -11.81 29.52
CA ASN A 38 2.72 -12.32 28.16
C ASN A 38 3.60 -13.55 27.84
N GLN A 39 4.66 -13.79 28.63
CA GLN A 39 5.58 -14.93 28.52
C GLN A 39 6.21 -15.04 27.13
N TRP A 40 6.40 -13.92 26.42
CA TRP A 40 6.96 -13.93 25.07
C TRP A 40 8.41 -14.40 25.03
N GLU A 41 9.20 -14.08 26.05
CA GLU A 41 10.59 -14.55 26.14
C GLU A 41 10.66 -16.07 26.18
N GLU A 42 9.79 -16.72 26.96
CA GLU A 42 9.77 -18.17 27.10
C GLU A 42 9.18 -18.87 25.86
N LYS A 43 8.16 -18.26 25.23
CA LYS A 43 7.39 -18.91 24.15
C LYS A 43 7.85 -18.58 22.75
N LEU A 44 8.40 -17.39 22.51
CA LEU A 44 8.71 -16.90 21.16
C LEU A 44 10.21 -16.88 20.89
N PHE A 45 11.03 -16.47 21.86
CA PHE A 45 12.48 -16.30 21.63
C PHE A 45 13.18 -17.61 21.27
N PRO A 46 12.79 -18.80 21.80
CA PRO A 46 13.38 -20.07 21.37
C PRO A 46 13.16 -20.42 19.89
N HIS A 47 12.20 -19.78 19.22
CA HIS A 47 11.91 -19.98 17.81
C HIS A 47 12.57 -18.95 16.90
N PHE A 48 13.30 -17.98 17.46
CA PHE A 48 14.01 -17.02 16.64
C PHE A 48 15.16 -17.69 15.87
N PRO A 49 15.39 -17.26 14.62
CA PRO A 49 16.51 -17.77 13.85
C PRO A 49 17.83 -17.38 14.52
N LYS A 50 18.87 -18.16 14.27
CA LYS A 50 20.23 -17.88 14.77
C LYS A 50 20.84 -16.58 14.24
N ARG A 51 20.26 -16.01 13.18
CA ARG A 51 20.69 -14.73 12.59
C ARG A 51 19.87 -13.60 13.18
N GLU A 52 20.51 -12.46 13.38
CA GLU A 52 19.89 -11.27 13.95
C GLU A 52 19.05 -10.55 12.90
N ILE A 53 17.85 -11.07 12.64
CA ILE A 53 16.85 -10.42 11.77
C ILE A 53 15.98 -9.41 12.53
N LEU A 54 16.07 -9.42 13.86
CA LEU A 54 15.39 -8.51 14.77
C LEU A 54 16.44 -7.66 15.46
N VAL A 55 16.12 -6.41 15.76
CA VAL A 55 17.02 -5.50 16.46
C VAL A 55 16.90 -5.77 17.95
N ASN A 56 17.99 -6.15 18.60
CA ASN A 56 18.05 -6.34 20.05
C ASN A 56 19.23 -5.55 20.63
N ASP A 57 18.96 -4.38 21.18
CA ASP A 57 19.99 -3.54 21.82
C ASP A 57 20.44 -4.03 23.21
N GLY A 58 19.96 -5.19 23.67
CA GLY A 58 20.22 -5.74 25.00
C GLY A 58 19.49 -5.01 26.14
N ASN A 59 18.70 -3.99 25.85
CA ASN A 59 17.93 -3.18 26.81
C ASN A 59 16.46 -3.02 26.39
N GLY A 60 15.93 -3.99 25.64
CA GLY A 60 14.53 -4.00 25.22
C GLY A 60 14.19 -2.87 24.24
N ASN A 61 15.14 -2.34 23.47
CA ASN A 61 14.95 -1.27 22.50
C ASN A 61 14.37 0.03 23.08
N LYS A 62 14.53 0.28 24.37
CA LYS A 62 13.96 1.46 25.06
C LYS A 62 14.40 2.77 24.44
N ALA A 63 15.66 2.87 23.98
CA ALA A 63 16.17 4.10 23.36
C ALA A 63 15.37 4.53 22.12
N LEU A 64 14.76 3.58 21.39
CA LEU A 64 13.90 3.85 20.24
C LEU A 64 12.52 4.38 20.65
N TYR A 65 11.92 3.81 21.71
CA TYR A 65 10.54 4.09 22.11
C TYR A 65 10.41 5.22 23.13
N GLU A 66 11.32 5.28 24.09
CA GLU A 66 11.32 6.23 25.21
C GLU A 66 12.30 7.40 24.96
N GLY A 67 13.18 7.27 23.97
CA GLY A 67 14.26 8.20 23.70
C GLY A 67 15.53 7.88 24.48
N VAL A 68 16.64 8.56 24.13
CA VAL A 68 17.92 8.38 24.82
C VAL A 68 17.86 8.95 26.24
N ALA A 69 18.31 8.18 27.24
CA ALA A 69 18.20 8.54 28.65
C ALA A 69 19.06 9.75 29.04
N LYS A 70 20.17 9.99 28.31
CA LYS A 70 21.04 11.16 28.50
C LYS A 70 21.29 11.88 27.18
N ALA A 71 21.24 13.22 27.23
CA ALA A 71 21.67 14.06 26.12
C ALA A 71 23.16 13.80 25.83
N GLY A 72 23.47 13.25 24.65
CA GLY A 72 24.84 12.91 24.22
C GLY A 72 25.19 11.42 24.28
N GLU A 73 24.27 10.55 24.70
CA GLU A 73 24.45 9.10 24.60
C GLU A 73 24.44 8.66 23.12
N SER A 74 25.40 7.83 22.72
CA SER A 74 25.50 7.34 21.35
C SER A 74 24.42 6.31 21.08
N ILE A 75 23.61 6.54 20.04
CA ILE A 75 22.64 5.55 19.56
C ILE A 75 23.40 4.30 19.10
N PRO A 76 23.01 3.08 19.52
CA PRO A 76 23.72 1.84 19.20
C PRO A 76 23.49 1.43 17.75
N TYR A 77 23.95 2.21 16.77
CA TYR A 77 23.75 1.94 15.34
C TYR A 77 24.31 0.59 14.89
N GLY A 78 25.30 0.05 15.61
CA GLY A 78 25.89 -1.27 15.32
C GLY A 78 24.84 -2.39 15.31
N GLU A 79 23.96 -2.40 16.31
CA GLU A 79 22.89 -3.41 16.48
C GLU A 79 21.82 -3.34 15.37
N TRP A 80 21.81 -2.26 14.59
CA TRP A 80 20.88 -2.08 13.47
C TRP A 80 21.44 -2.57 12.15
N VAL A 81 22.76 -2.66 12.01
CA VAL A 81 23.41 -2.94 10.71
C VAL A 81 23.02 -4.31 10.18
N GLU A 82 23.15 -5.36 11.00
CA GLU A 82 22.86 -6.73 10.56
C GLU A 82 21.36 -6.95 10.26
N PRO A 83 20.42 -6.56 11.14
CA PRO A 83 18.99 -6.66 10.84
C PRO A 83 18.60 -5.88 9.57
N LEU A 84 19.04 -4.62 9.44
CA LEU A 84 18.72 -3.80 8.27
C LEU A 84 19.37 -4.33 6.99
N PHE A 85 20.53 -4.97 7.08
CA PHE A 85 21.16 -5.61 5.93
C PHE A 85 20.30 -6.78 5.41
N TRP A 86 19.88 -7.70 6.28
CA TRP A 86 19.03 -8.84 5.88
C TRP A 86 17.67 -8.39 5.36
N TRP A 87 17.04 -7.42 6.03
CA TRP A 87 15.81 -6.81 5.53
C TRP A 87 16.04 -6.08 4.21
N GLY A 88 17.16 -5.39 4.03
CA GLY A 88 17.53 -4.75 2.77
C GLY A 88 17.66 -5.74 1.61
N VAL A 89 18.31 -6.88 1.83
CA VAL A 89 18.41 -7.97 0.86
C VAL A 89 17.02 -8.51 0.50
N PHE A 90 16.20 -8.81 1.51
CA PHE A 90 14.83 -9.29 1.30
C PHE A 90 13.98 -8.28 0.51
N LEU A 91 14.03 -7.00 0.89
CA LEU A 91 13.26 -5.95 0.24
C LEU A 91 13.72 -5.72 -1.19
N LEU A 92 15.03 -5.76 -1.44
CA LEU A 92 15.56 -5.66 -2.79
C LEU A 92 15.05 -6.83 -3.66
N ALA A 93 15.09 -8.06 -3.14
CA ALA A 93 14.55 -9.23 -3.83
C ALA A 93 13.04 -9.09 -4.09
N LEU A 94 12.27 -8.62 -3.09
CA LEU A 94 10.84 -8.37 -3.20
C LEU A 94 10.53 -7.31 -4.27
N TYR A 95 11.23 -6.17 -4.27
CA TYR A 95 11.03 -5.12 -5.27
C TYR A 95 11.44 -5.59 -6.67
N MET A 96 12.50 -6.39 -6.80
CA MET A 96 12.88 -7.00 -8.07
C MET A 96 11.81 -7.95 -8.58
N ALA A 97 11.19 -8.76 -7.72
CA ALA A 97 10.06 -9.60 -8.08
C ALA A 97 8.84 -8.78 -8.49
N MET A 98 8.50 -7.73 -7.73
CA MET A 98 7.39 -6.83 -8.06
C MET A 98 7.57 -6.14 -9.41
N LEU A 99 8.77 -5.61 -9.68
CA LEU A 99 9.12 -5.00 -10.98
C LEU A 99 9.04 -6.01 -12.11
N SER A 100 9.56 -7.22 -11.89
CA SER A 100 9.52 -8.31 -12.85
C SER A 100 8.09 -8.71 -13.21
N ILE A 101 7.22 -8.87 -12.20
CA ILE A 101 5.80 -9.16 -12.39
C ILE A 101 5.11 -8.01 -13.12
N ALA A 102 5.43 -6.76 -12.75
CA ALA A 102 4.88 -5.59 -13.42
C ALA A 102 5.24 -5.55 -14.91
N VAL A 103 6.49 -5.88 -15.28
CA VAL A 103 6.91 -6.00 -16.69
C VAL A 103 6.14 -7.12 -17.41
N ILE A 104 6.01 -8.29 -16.80
CA ILE A 104 5.28 -9.43 -17.39
C ILE A 104 3.81 -9.09 -17.66
N LEU A 105 3.15 -8.42 -16.71
CA LEU A 105 1.72 -8.11 -16.80
C LEU A 105 1.42 -6.82 -17.56
N ARG A 106 2.39 -5.90 -17.69
CA ARG A 106 2.22 -4.58 -18.32
C ARG A 106 1.51 -4.70 -19.66
N ARG A 107 1.99 -5.53 -20.57
CA ARG A 107 1.43 -5.62 -21.93
C ARG A 107 0.00 -6.16 -21.93
N GLN A 108 -0.27 -7.18 -21.12
CA GLN A 108 -1.61 -7.73 -20.95
C GLN A 108 -2.58 -6.66 -20.42
N TRP A 109 -2.17 -5.90 -19.40
CA TRP A 109 -3.02 -4.89 -18.78
C TRP A 109 -3.17 -3.62 -19.61
N MET A 110 -2.11 -3.15 -20.26
CA MET A 110 -2.11 -1.92 -21.05
C MET A 110 -2.77 -2.11 -22.42
N GLU A 111 -2.39 -3.14 -23.17
CA GLU A 111 -2.80 -3.28 -24.57
C GLU A 111 -4.11 -4.05 -24.71
N ARG A 112 -4.25 -5.15 -23.98
CA ARG A 112 -5.40 -6.07 -24.12
C ARG A 112 -6.55 -5.68 -23.19
N GLU A 113 -6.26 -5.43 -21.92
CA GLU A 113 -7.29 -5.11 -20.92
C GLU A 113 -7.54 -3.60 -20.77
N ARG A 114 -6.67 -2.76 -21.36
CA ARG A 114 -6.75 -1.29 -21.34
C ARG A 114 -7.07 -0.73 -19.95
N LEU A 115 -6.37 -1.27 -18.96
CA LEU A 115 -6.54 -0.85 -17.57
C LEU A 115 -6.26 0.65 -17.46
N ALA A 116 -7.18 1.39 -16.85
CA ALA A 116 -6.97 2.79 -16.58
C ALA A 116 -5.89 2.94 -15.50
N TYR A 117 -4.94 3.86 -15.71
CA TYR A 117 -3.95 4.26 -14.70
C TYR A 117 -4.25 5.69 -14.20
N PRO A 118 -5.27 5.87 -13.34
CA PRO A 118 -5.64 7.15 -12.74
C PRO A 118 -4.46 8.02 -12.32
N VAL A 119 -3.57 7.46 -11.51
CA VAL A 119 -2.45 8.20 -10.91
C VAL A 119 -1.48 8.70 -11.99
N ALA A 120 -1.24 7.91 -13.04
CA ALA A 120 -0.37 8.29 -14.14
C ALA A 120 -0.92 9.47 -14.96
N GLN A 121 -2.24 9.69 -14.97
CA GLN A 121 -2.86 10.80 -15.71
C GLN A 121 -2.38 12.17 -15.20
N VAL A 122 -2.11 12.30 -13.90
CA VAL A 122 -1.58 13.54 -13.30
C VAL A 122 -0.17 13.82 -13.83
N GLY A 123 0.71 12.82 -13.83
CA GLY A 123 2.05 12.94 -14.41
C GLY A 123 2.02 13.26 -15.90
N LEU A 124 1.15 12.59 -16.66
CA LEU A 124 0.97 12.86 -18.10
C LEU A 124 0.44 14.27 -18.37
N ALA A 125 -0.45 14.81 -17.53
CA ALA A 125 -0.92 16.18 -17.64
C ALA A 125 0.21 17.20 -17.39
N MET A 126 1.14 16.87 -16.49
CA MET A 126 2.34 17.68 -16.24
C MET A 126 3.36 17.62 -17.39
N VAL A 127 3.33 16.60 -18.25
CA VAL A 127 4.17 16.50 -19.46
C VAL A 127 3.51 17.19 -20.65
N ARG A 128 2.23 16.91 -20.91
CA ARG A 128 1.51 17.38 -22.11
C ARG A 128 1.39 18.89 -22.27
N GLY A 129 1.54 19.65 -21.18
CA GLY A 129 1.47 21.11 -21.19
C GLY A 129 2.82 21.82 -21.33
N GLU A 130 3.88 21.09 -21.67
CA GLU A 130 5.20 21.68 -21.98
C GLU A 130 5.17 22.35 -23.37
N ASP A 131 5.05 23.68 -23.37
CA ASP A 131 5.35 24.49 -24.55
C ASP A 131 6.82 24.92 -24.49
N SER A 132 7.58 24.65 -25.56
CA SER A 132 9.03 24.90 -25.66
C SER A 132 9.44 26.37 -25.37
N LYS A 133 8.50 27.31 -25.40
CA LYS A 133 8.73 28.75 -25.19
C LYS A 133 8.46 29.24 -23.77
N GLN A 134 8.00 28.40 -22.84
CA GLN A 134 7.61 28.82 -21.50
C GLN A 134 8.27 27.99 -20.40
N LEU A 135 8.85 28.66 -19.40
CA LEU A 135 9.50 28.03 -18.24
C LEU A 135 8.51 27.30 -17.31
N VAL A 136 7.22 27.67 -17.35
CA VAL A 136 6.17 27.11 -16.48
C VAL A 136 5.06 26.53 -17.36
N ASN A 137 4.82 25.22 -17.21
CA ASN A 137 3.75 24.51 -17.92
C ASN A 137 2.37 25.14 -17.63
N GLY A 138 1.56 25.30 -18.68
CA GLY A 138 0.22 25.90 -18.61
C GLY A 138 -0.74 25.22 -17.61
N PHE A 139 -0.53 23.96 -17.28
CA PHE A 139 -1.24 23.23 -16.22
C PHE A 139 -1.11 23.92 -14.85
N PHE A 140 0.11 24.33 -14.47
CA PHE A 140 0.38 25.01 -13.20
C PHE A 140 -0.06 26.48 -13.18
N LYS A 141 -0.49 27.02 -14.32
CA LYS A 141 -1.05 28.38 -14.38
C LYS A 141 -2.55 28.41 -14.10
N ARG A 142 -3.22 27.25 -14.07
CA ARG A 142 -4.67 27.16 -13.89
C ARG A 142 -5.03 27.27 -12.41
N TYR A 143 -5.86 28.26 -12.06
CA TYR A 143 -6.38 28.43 -10.70
C TYR A 143 -7.03 27.17 -10.09
N PRO A 144 -7.84 26.38 -10.82
CA PRO A 144 -8.43 25.16 -10.26
C PRO A 144 -7.42 24.13 -9.75
N MET A 145 -6.23 24.06 -10.36
CA MET A 145 -5.17 23.14 -9.95
C MET A 145 -4.65 23.48 -8.55
N TRP A 146 -4.41 24.77 -8.29
CA TRP A 146 -3.94 25.24 -6.98
C TRP A 146 -5.03 25.16 -5.91
N ILE A 147 -6.28 25.40 -6.26
CA ILE A 147 -7.41 25.21 -5.32
C ILE A 147 -7.50 23.73 -4.90
N GLY A 148 -7.43 22.81 -5.87
CA GLY A 148 -7.45 21.37 -5.61
C GLY A 148 -6.25 20.88 -4.79
N CYS A 149 -5.08 21.52 -4.92
CA CYS A 149 -3.90 21.24 -4.11
C CYS A 149 -3.99 21.84 -2.69
N ALA A 150 -4.46 23.08 -2.58
CA ALA A 150 -4.49 23.82 -1.33
C ALA A 150 -5.47 23.22 -0.31
N ILE A 151 -6.64 22.74 -0.76
CA ILE A 151 -7.68 22.23 0.16
C ILE A 151 -7.17 21.04 0.98
N PRO A 152 -6.68 19.92 0.39
CA PRO A 152 -6.14 18.81 1.16
C PRO A 152 -4.88 19.19 1.94
N MET A 153 -4.04 20.06 1.40
CA MET A 153 -2.80 20.49 2.04
C MET A 153 -3.06 21.28 3.33
N VAL A 154 -3.99 22.24 3.30
CA VAL A 154 -4.41 23.00 4.48
C VAL A 154 -5.09 22.09 5.49
N TYR A 155 -6.04 21.26 5.06
CA TYR A 155 -6.73 20.34 5.96
C TYR A 155 -5.76 19.35 6.63
N GLY A 156 -4.85 18.76 5.86
CA GLY A 156 -3.81 17.86 6.37
C GLY A 156 -2.86 18.55 7.33
N SER A 157 -2.46 19.79 7.03
CA SER A 157 -1.61 20.60 7.91
C SER A 157 -2.31 20.95 9.22
N LEU A 158 -3.59 21.31 9.19
CA LEU A 158 -4.40 21.54 10.40
C LEU A 158 -4.53 20.28 11.25
N LYS A 159 -4.75 19.13 10.62
CA LYS A 159 -4.79 17.84 11.31
C LYS A 159 -3.44 17.51 11.96
N GLY A 160 -2.34 17.75 11.26
CA GLY A 160 -0.98 17.58 11.79
C GLY A 160 -0.71 18.52 12.96
N LEU A 161 -1.09 19.79 12.84
CA LEU A 161 -0.90 20.79 13.89
C LEU A 161 -1.75 20.50 15.13
N ASN A 162 -3.02 20.11 14.95
CA ASN A 162 -3.89 19.69 16.05
C ASN A 162 -3.32 18.49 16.83
N ARG A 163 -2.54 17.61 16.17
CA ARG A 163 -1.87 16.48 16.83
C ARG A 163 -0.78 16.94 17.81
N TYR A 164 -0.10 18.05 17.52
CA TYR A 164 0.89 18.66 18.40
C TYR A 164 0.22 19.57 19.44
N GLU A 165 -0.78 20.35 19.01
CA GLU A 165 -1.47 21.35 19.82
C GLU A 165 -2.99 21.17 19.70
N ALA A 166 -3.60 20.54 20.70
CA ALA A 166 -5.02 20.20 20.70
C ALA A 166 -5.96 21.43 20.63
N ALA A 167 -5.45 22.63 20.89
CA ALA A 167 -6.19 23.89 20.79
C ALA A 167 -6.56 24.28 19.35
N VAL A 168 -5.89 23.70 18.34
CA VAL A 168 -6.17 24.02 16.93
C VAL A 168 -7.44 23.30 16.47
N PRO A 169 -8.52 24.01 16.10
CA PRO A 169 -9.77 23.37 15.68
C PRO A 169 -9.62 22.72 14.30
N ILE A 170 -10.12 21.50 14.15
CA ILE A 170 -10.24 20.82 12.85
C ILE A 170 -11.71 20.86 12.42
N PRO A 171 -12.04 21.32 11.20
CA PRO A 171 -13.41 21.24 10.69
C PRO A 171 -13.84 19.78 10.56
N GLN A 172 -15.00 19.44 11.12
CA GLN A 172 -15.53 18.09 11.07
C GLN A 172 -16.09 17.78 9.68
N ILE A 173 -15.43 16.88 8.96
CA ILE A 173 -15.82 16.44 7.60
C ILE A 173 -16.32 15.00 7.56
N SER A 174 -16.77 14.51 8.71
CA SER A 174 -17.31 13.16 8.87
C SER A 174 -18.60 13.17 9.69
N TRP A 175 -19.58 12.43 9.21
CA TRP A 175 -20.92 12.31 9.77
C TRP A 175 -21.28 10.84 9.91
N ASN A 176 -22.04 10.52 10.95
CA ASN A 176 -22.60 9.19 11.14
C ASN A 176 -24.11 9.30 10.99
N ILE A 177 -24.67 8.62 10.01
CA ILE A 177 -26.12 8.48 9.85
C ILE A 177 -26.51 7.14 10.44
N ALA A 178 -27.27 7.18 11.53
CA ALA A 178 -27.91 5.99 12.07
C ALA A 178 -29.18 5.72 11.25
N LEU A 179 -29.21 4.60 10.55
CA LEU A 179 -30.44 4.10 9.94
C LEU A 179 -30.99 2.98 10.83
N GLU A 180 -32.26 3.06 11.20
CA GLU A 180 -32.91 2.01 11.98
C GLU A 180 -32.87 0.68 11.21
N GLY A 181 -32.36 -0.37 11.84
CA GLY A 181 -32.23 -1.71 11.23
C GLY A 181 -31.05 -1.89 10.26
N ILE A 182 -30.19 -0.88 10.08
CA ILE A 182 -28.93 -0.98 9.31
C ILE A 182 -27.77 -0.48 10.19
N GLN A 183 -26.57 -1.01 10.00
CA GLN A 183 -25.39 -0.46 10.68
C GLN A 183 -25.18 1.03 10.31
N ASN A 184 -24.66 1.80 11.27
CA ASN A 184 -24.32 3.21 11.07
C ASN A 184 -23.53 3.42 9.78
N LEU A 185 -24.01 4.37 8.96
CA LEU A 185 -23.34 4.80 7.76
C LEU A 185 -22.38 5.93 8.11
N HIS A 186 -21.08 5.63 8.03
CA HIS A 186 -20.05 6.62 8.21
C HIS A 186 -19.78 7.32 6.87
N LEU A 187 -20.19 8.58 6.76
CA LEU A 187 -19.92 9.43 5.61
C LEU A 187 -18.79 10.37 5.96
N GLY A 188 -17.63 10.18 5.36
CA GLY A 188 -16.46 11.04 5.56
C GLY A 188 -15.88 11.48 4.22
N ILE A 189 -15.48 12.74 4.13
CA ILE A 189 -14.71 13.21 2.98
C ILE A 189 -13.27 12.75 3.14
N ASN A 190 -12.85 11.82 2.28
CA ASN A 190 -11.44 11.48 2.12
C ASN A 190 -10.94 12.10 0.82
N PHE A 191 -10.07 13.11 0.92
CA PHE A 191 -9.53 13.84 -0.23
C PHE A 191 -8.76 12.94 -1.21
N ALA A 192 -8.09 11.89 -0.74
CA ALA A 192 -7.40 10.93 -1.61
C ALA A 192 -8.42 10.10 -2.40
N THR A 193 -9.46 9.59 -1.74
CA THR A 193 -10.54 8.85 -2.40
C THR A 193 -11.32 9.73 -3.37
N LEU A 194 -11.53 11.02 -3.03
CA LEU A 194 -12.20 11.99 -3.90
C LEU A 194 -11.38 12.31 -5.15
N GLY A 195 -10.06 12.48 -5.01
CA GLY A 195 -9.17 12.64 -6.16
C GLY A 195 -9.11 11.40 -7.04
N PHE A 196 -9.06 10.21 -6.42
CA PHE A 196 -9.09 8.94 -7.14
C PHE A 196 -10.41 8.71 -7.87
N SER A 197 -11.54 9.01 -7.23
CA SER A 197 -12.88 8.78 -7.80
C SER A 197 -13.16 9.64 -9.03
N TYR A 198 -12.53 10.82 -9.13
CA TYR A 198 -12.59 11.68 -10.32
C TYR A 198 -11.92 11.03 -11.55
N LEU A 199 -10.91 10.19 -11.33
CA LEU A 199 -10.06 9.65 -12.39
C LEU A 199 -10.53 8.26 -12.89
N ILE A 200 -11.45 7.61 -12.18
CA ILE A 200 -12.02 6.32 -12.57
C ILE A 200 -13.30 6.49 -13.40
N HIS A 201 -13.62 5.47 -14.20
CA HIS A 201 -14.88 5.45 -14.96
C HIS A 201 -16.10 5.39 -14.03
N THR A 202 -17.17 6.10 -14.40
CA THR A 202 -18.44 6.16 -13.65
C THR A 202 -19.03 4.79 -13.34
N GLN A 203 -18.89 3.82 -14.25
CA GLN A 203 -19.37 2.45 -14.04
C GLN A 203 -18.64 1.76 -12.87
N ILE A 204 -17.33 1.97 -12.75
CA ILE A 204 -16.51 1.43 -11.66
C ILE A 204 -16.90 2.11 -10.35
N ALA A 205 -17.04 3.45 -10.36
CA ALA A 205 -17.48 4.21 -9.19
C ALA A 205 -18.87 3.77 -8.69
N LEU A 206 -19.82 3.56 -9.61
CA LEU A 206 -21.15 3.05 -9.29
C LEU A 206 -21.08 1.64 -8.71
N GLY A 207 -20.23 0.76 -9.28
CA GLY A 207 -19.98 -0.57 -8.74
C GLY A 207 -19.47 -0.52 -7.30
N ILE A 208 -18.44 0.27 -7.02
CA ILE A 208 -17.88 0.45 -5.67
C ILE A 208 -18.96 0.92 -4.69
N CYS A 209 -19.77 1.92 -5.08
CA CYS A 209 -20.85 2.43 -4.25
C CYS A 209 -21.92 1.35 -3.97
N PHE A 210 -22.39 0.68 -5.02
CA PHE A 210 -23.41 -0.37 -4.92
C PHE A 210 -22.93 -1.53 -4.04
N PHE A 211 -21.73 -2.07 -4.29
CA PHE A 211 -21.19 -3.19 -3.51
C PHE A 211 -20.87 -2.78 -2.07
N HIS A 212 -20.49 -1.52 -1.82
CA HIS A 212 -20.34 -1.02 -0.46
C HIS A 212 -21.67 -1.04 0.31
N LEU A 213 -22.74 -0.54 -0.30
CA LEU A 213 -24.09 -0.58 0.30
C LEU A 213 -24.60 -2.01 0.47
N LEU A 214 -24.38 -2.88 -0.51
CA LEU A 214 -24.71 -4.30 -0.42
C LEU A 214 -23.98 -4.96 0.75
N SER A 215 -22.68 -4.68 0.93
CA SER A 215 -21.90 -5.22 2.05
C SER A 215 -22.42 -4.75 3.42
N LYS A 216 -22.96 -3.53 3.51
CA LYS A 216 -23.61 -3.01 4.72
C LYS A 216 -24.93 -3.72 4.99
N PHE A 217 -25.68 -4.02 3.94
CA PHE A 217 -26.92 -4.81 4.03
C PHE A 217 -26.64 -6.25 4.49
N GLU A 218 -25.66 -6.92 3.88
CA GLU A 218 -25.21 -8.27 4.29
C GLU A 218 -24.79 -8.30 5.77
N LYS A 219 -24.02 -7.30 6.21
CA LYS A 219 -23.67 -7.16 7.64
C LYS A 219 -24.89 -7.03 8.54
N SER A 220 -25.88 -6.23 8.14
CA SER A 220 -27.11 -6.09 8.92
C SER A 220 -27.86 -7.43 9.04
N LEU A 221 -27.93 -8.20 7.95
CA LEU A 221 -28.53 -9.52 7.94
C LEU A 221 -27.79 -10.51 8.88
N PHE A 222 -26.46 -10.47 8.92
CA PHE A 222 -25.69 -11.29 9.87
C PHE A 222 -25.94 -10.91 11.33
N VAL A 223 -26.12 -9.61 11.62
CA VAL A 223 -26.48 -9.15 12.96
C VAL A 223 -27.88 -9.64 13.35
N LEU A 224 -28.85 -9.56 12.43
CA LEU A 224 -30.24 -10.02 12.67
C LEU A 224 -30.34 -11.53 12.88
N THR A 225 -29.56 -12.31 12.15
CA THR A 225 -29.52 -13.79 12.26
C THR A 225 -28.71 -14.30 13.46
N GLY A 226 -28.07 -13.40 14.22
CA GLY A 226 -27.29 -13.76 15.40
C GLY A 226 -25.93 -14.40 15.10
N LEU A 227 -25.50 -14.41 13.83
CA LEU A 227 -24.19 -14.92 13.40
C LEU A 227 -23.08 -13.95 13.81
N LYS A 228 -22.64 -14.04 15.06
CA LYS A 228 -21.49 -13.30 15.58
C LYS A 228 -20.24 -14.18 15.52
N SER A 229 -19.25 -13.75 14.75
CA SER A 229 -17.93 -14.39 14.76
C SER A 229 -17.05 -13.73 15.81
N SER A 230 -16.37 -14.53 16.63
CA SER A 230 -15.46 -14.07 17.69
C SER A 230 -14.05 -13.71 17.19
N GLN A 231 -13.76 -13.94 15.90
CA GLN A 231 -12.44 -13.68 15.32
C GLN A 231 -12.31 -12.26 14.78
N LYS A 232 -11.44 -11.45 15.40
CA LYS A 232 -11.01 -10.16 14.88
C LYS A 232 -9.93 -10.35 13.82
N ILE A 233 -10.25 -10.06 12.56
CA ILE A 233 -9.25 -9.97 11.49
C ILE A 233 -8.66 -8.55 11.54
N ILE A 234 -7.40 -8.43 11.95
CA ILE A 234 -6.71 -7.15 12.12
C ILE A 234 -6.51 -6.43 10.77
N TYR A 235 -6.27 -7.20 9.69
CA TYR A 235 -6.12 -6.71 8.32
C TYR A 235 -7.27 -7.22 7.46
N GLY A 236 -8.45 -6.57 7.53
CA GLY A 236 -9.64 -6.96 6.78
C GLY A 236 -10.90 -6.24 7.26
N ALA A 237 -12.08 -6.76 6.92
CA ALA A 237 -13.35 -6.30 7.48
C ALA A 237 -13.43 -6.69 8.97
N ALA A 238 -12.74 -5.91 9.82
CA ALA A 238 -12.39 -6.22 11.20
C ALA A 238 -13.58 -6.52 12.15
N GLU A 239 -14.80 -6.20 11.71
CA GLU A 239 -16.01 -6.39 12.49
C GLU A 239 -16.82 -7.65 12.10
N PHE A 240 -16.56 -8.26 10.93
CA PHE A 240 -17.32 -9.44 10.46
C PHE A 240 -16.45 -10.42 9.66
N THR A 241 -15.99 -11.48 10.33
CA THR A 241 -15.10 -12.51 9.77
C THR A 241 -15.64 -13.15 8.48
N PHE A 242 -16.96 -13.36 8.39
CA PHE A 242 -17.60 -13.94 7.20
C PHE A 242 -17.40 -13.09 5.95
N LEU A 243 -17.56 -11.77 6.09
CA LEU A 243 -17.32 -10.84 4.99
C LEU A 243 -15.83 -10.74 4.64
N GLY A 244 -14.96 -10.94 5.64
CA GLY A 244 -13.53 -11.13 5.43
C GLY A 244 -13.21 -12.34 4.55
N TYR A 245 -13.80 -13.51 4.83
CA TYR A 245 -13.63 -14.72 4.01
C TYR A 245 -14.22 -14.55 2.61
N GLN A 246 -15.37 -13.88 2.47
CA GLN A 246 -15.93 -13.53 1.17
C GLN A 246 -14.99 -12.64 0.37
N GLY A 247 -14.41 -11.62 1.00
CA GLY A 247 -13.40 -10.76 0.38
C GLY A 247 -12.15 -11.52 -0.05
N ALA A 248 -11.65 -12.43 0.79
CA ALA A 248 -10.53 -13.30 0.45
C ALA A 248 -10.85 -14.24 -0.72
N GLY A 249 -12.03 -14.87 -0.71
CA GLY A 249 -12.51 -15.71 -1.81
C GLY A 249 -12.66 -14.93 -3.12
N ALA A 250 -13.16 -13.70 -3.06
CA ALA A 250 -13.25 -12.80 -4.21
C ALA A 250 -11.86 -12.44 -4.76
N LEU A 251 -10.87 -12.15 -3.89
CA LEU A 251 -9.48 -11.91 -4.30
C LEU A 251 -8.88 -13.13 -5.01
N VAL A 252 -9.04 -14.33 -4.45
CA VAL A 252 -8.57 -15.58 -5.09
C VAL A 252 -9.27 -15.78 -6.43
N GLY A 253 -10.58 -15.60 -6.49
CA GLY A 253 -11.36 -15.69 -7.73
C GLY A 253 -10.86 -14.72 -8.80
N MET A 254 -10.60 -13.46 -8.44
CA MET A 254 -10.05 -12.46 -9.35
C MET A 254 -8.67 -12.86 -9.88
N VAL A 255 -7.80 -13.39 -9.02
CA VAL A 255 -6.46 -13.88 -9.45
C VAL A 255 -6.59 -15.05 -10.43
N LEU A 256 -7.45 -16.02 -10.14
CA LEU A 256 -7.67 -17.17 -11.02
C LEU A 256 -8.25 -16.75 -12.38
N VAL A 257 -9.23 -15.84 -12.38
CA VAL A 257 -9.80 -15.28 -13.61
C VAL A 257 -8.75 -14.47 -14.37
N GLY A 258 -7.92 -13.69 -13.68
CA GLY A 258 -6.80 -12.96 -14.28
C GLY A 258 -5.81 -13.89 -14.98
N PHE A 259 -5.40 -14.98 -14.32
CA PHE A 259 -4.55 -16.01 -14.94
C PHE A 259 -5.24 -16.69 -16.13
N TRP A 260 -6.55 -16.93 -16.05
CA TRP A 260 -7.30 -17.52 -17.16
C TRP A 260 -7.36 -16.61 -18.39
N ILE A 261 -7.65 -15.32 -18.19
CA ILE A 261 -7.70 -14.31 -19.27
C ILE A 261 -6.30 -14.10 -19.87
N GLY A 262 -5.28 -14.01 -19.02
CA GLY A 262 -3.88 -13.78 -19.41
C GLY A 262 -3.12 -15.01 -19.89
N ARG A 263 -3.72 -16.22 -19.86
CA ARG A 263 -3.01 -17.50 -20.08
C ARG A 263 -2.17 -17.56 -21.36
N VAL A 264 -2.68 -16.98 -22.45
CA VAL A 264 -1.97 -16.98 -23.75
C VAL A 264 -0.75 -16.09 -23.68
N HIS A 265 -0.89 -14.90 -23.09
CA HIS A 265 0.23 -13.98 -22.89
C HIS A 265 1.28 -14.57 -21.95
N LEU A 266 0.87 -15.10 -20.80
CA LEU A 266 1.78 -15.72 -19.82
C LEU A 266 2.52 -16.93 -20.41
N LYS A 267 1.84 -17.76 -21.21
CA LYS A 267 2.48 -18.87 -21.93
C LYS A 267 3.54 -18.35 -22.91
N ASN A 268 3.25 -17.29 -23.66
CA ASN A 268 4.20 -16.72 -24.61
C ASN A 268 5.43 -16.13 -23.91
N VAL A 269 5.24 -15.41 -22.81
CA VAL A 269 6.33 -14.89 -21.97
C VAL A 269 7.22 -16.02 -21.46
N PHE A 270 6.62 -17.10 -20.92
CA PHE A 270 7.37 -18.25 -20.43
C PHE A 270 8.13 -18.97 -21.55
N MET A 271 7.49 -19.20 -22.70
CA MET A 271 8.13 -19.84 -23.85
C MET A 271 9.29 -19.00 -24.41
N LYS A 272 9.18 -17.66 -24.38
CA LYS A 272 10.28 -16.76 -24.73
C LYS A 272 11.42 -16.85 -23.72
N ALA A 273 11.13 -16.84 -22.42
CA ALA A 273 12.14 -16.95 -21.37
C ALA A 273 12.96 -18.26 -21.46
N VAL A 274 12.32 -19.36 -21.88
CA VAL A 274 12.98 -20.67 -22.10
C VAL A 274 13.65 -20.76 -23.49
N GLY A 275 13.62 -19.69 -24.29
CA GLY A 275 14.27 -19.62 -25.61
C GLY A 275 13.53 -20.38 -26.72
N ARG A 276 12.28 -20.79 -26.50
CA ARG A 276 11.46 -21.56 -27.46
C ARG A 276 10.56 -20.69 -28.35
N ALA A 277 10.48 -19.39 -28.08
CA ALA A 277 9.66 -18.43 -28.83
C ALA A 277 10.42 -17.10 -29.06
N PRO A 278 11.51 -17.10 -29.86
CA PRO A 278 12.28 -15.88 -30.16
C PRO A 278 11.47 -14.83 -30.94
N GLU A 279 10.36 -15.22 -31.57
CA GLU A 279 9.47 -14.37 -32.35
C GLU A 279 8.61 -13.41 -31.51
N VAL A 280 8.43 -13.68 -30.22
CA VAL A 280 7.71 -12.77 -29.32
C VAL A 280 8.56 -11.53 -29.15
N ASP A 281 8.05 -10.33 -29.43
CA ASP A 281 8.80 -9.08 -29.30
C ASP A 281 8.73 -8.53 -27.86
N ASP A 282 9.87 -8.16 -27.27
CA ASP A 282 10.00 -7.50 -25.96
C ASP A 282 10.88 -6.24 -25.99
N GLY A 283 11.15 -5.67 -27.17
CA GLY A 283 12.04 -4.51 -27.31
C GLY A 283 11.54 -3.23 -26.64
N ASP A 284 10.23 -3.09 -26.47
CA ASP A 284 9.58 -1.93 -25.82
C ASP A 284 9.40 -2.10 -24.29
N GLU A 285 9.91 -3.19 -23.72
CA GLU A 285 9.85 -3.47 -22.29
C GLU A 285 11.11 -2.98 -21.56
N VAL A 286 10.95 -2.59 -20.30
CA VAL A 286 12.07 -2.10 -19.46
C VAL A 286 13.10 -3.21 -19.20
N LEU A 287 12.65 -4.46 -19.15
CA LEU A 287 13.47 -5.66 -19.00
C LEU A 287 13.01 -6.69 -20.03
N SER A 288 13.95 -7.48 -20.56
CA SER A 288 13.60 -8.63 -21.39
C SER A 288 12.71 -9.60 -20.61
N TYR A 289 11.83 -10.33 -21.29
CA TYR A 289 10.98 -11.32 -20.63
C TYR A 289 11.77 -12.44 -19.96
N CYS A 290 12.97 -12.76 -20.47
CA CYS A 290 13.88 -13.70 -19.81
C CYS A 290 14.36 -13.16 -18.45
N SER A 291 14.89 -11.94 -18.42
CA SER A 291 15.34 -11.29 -17.18
C SER A 291 14.21 -11.10 -16.18
N ALA A 292 13.01 -10.74 -16.66
CA ALA A 292 11.83 -10.60 -15.82
C ALA A 292 11.40 -11.94 -15.19
N VAL A 293 11.39 -13.05 -15.94
CA VAL A 293 11.05 -14.36 -15.37
C VAL A 293 12.10 -14.79 -14.33
N ILE A 294 13.38 -14.59 -14.61
CA ILE A 294 14.47 -14.89 -13.66
C ILE A 294 14.35 -14.02 -12.40
N GLY A 295 14.08 -12.73 -12.55
CA GLY A 295 13.89 -11.80 -11.43
C GLY A 295 12.65 -12.13 -10.59
N ALA A 296 11.55 -12.55 -11.22
CA ALA A 296 10.34 -12.98 -10.52
C ALA A 296 10.58 -14.27 -9.72
N VAL A 297 11.26 -15.27 -10.31
CA VAL A 297 11.57 -16.52 -9.61
C VAL A 297 12.60 -16.28 -8.52
N GLY A 298 13.73 -15.63 -8.84
CA GLY A 298 14.81 -15.38 -7.89
C GLY A 298 14.48 -14.39 -6.79
N GLY A 299 13.44 -13.55 -6.94
CA GLY A 299 12.97 -12.70 -5.85
C GLY A 299 11.94 -13.35 -4.93
N VAL A 300 11.37 -14.51 -5.34
CA VAL A 300 10.41 -15.29 -4.54
C VAL A 300 11.10 -16.37 -3.72
N PHE A 301 12.24 -16.89 -4.19
CA PHE A 301 13.05 -17.92 -3.53
C PHE A 301 14.24 -17.32 -2.78
#